data_AF-A0A2S0MNB2-F1
#
_entry.id   AF-A0A2S0MNB2-F1
#
_cell.length_a   1.000
_cell.length_b   1.000
_cell.length_c   1.000
_cell.angle_alpha   90.00
_cell.angle_beta   90.00
_cell.angle_gamma   90.00
#
_symmetry.space_group_name_H-M   'P 1'
#
loop_
_entity.id
_entity.type
_entity.pdbx_description
1 polymer ?
#
loop_
_entity_poly.entity_id
_entity_poly.type
_entity_poly.pdbx_seq_one_letter_code
_entity_poly.pdbx_strand_id
1 'polypeptide(L)'
;MKARIELARIAAAIELLKRVNPERRLARLRKLILNNGGRWDLPSEARGRDGAPIYNPLLISVELFGVYAMADDVDELAKNWMRCARNILDAAGDDRAEVA
;
A
#
# COMPACT_ATOMS: atom_id res chain seq x y z
N MET A 1 -15.66 5.43 -10.24
CA MET A 1 -15.84 4.73 -8.94
C MET A 1 -15.17 5.56 -7.86
N LYS A 2 -15.90 6.02 -6.84
CA LYS A 2 -15.31 6.74 -5.71
C LYS A 2 -14.58 5.69 -4.85
N ALA A 3 -13.26 5.78 -4.71
CA ALA A 3 -12.53 4.90 -3.81
C ALA A 3 -13.06 5.14 -2.38
N ARG A 4 -13.84 4.19 -1.86
CA ARG A 4 -14.36 4.27 -0.50
C ARG A 4 -13.24 3.86 0.44
N ILE A 5 -12.88 4.74 1.38
CA ILE A 5 -11.90 4.42 2.42
C ILE A 5 -12.52 3.37 3.35
N GLU A 6 -11.84 2.22 3.52
CA GLU A 6 -12.34 1.09 4.30
C GLU A 6 -11.60 0.98 5.65
N LEU A 7 -11.89 1.90 6.58
CA LEU A 7 -11.16 2.08 7.85
C LEU A 7 -10.88 0.77 8.62
N ALA A 8 -11.89 -0.10 8.78
CA ALA A 8 -11.73 -1.37 9.50
C ALA A 8 -10.70 -2.31 8.83
N ARG A 9 -10.67 -2.34 7.50
CA ARG A 9 -9.73 -3.16 6.72
C ARG A 9 -8.33 -2.54 6.72
N ILE A 10 -8.24 -1.21 6.71
CA ILE A 10 -6.97 -0.48 6.87
C ILE A 10 -6.32 -0.85 8.21
N ALA A 11 -7.08 -0.76 9.31
CA ALA A 11 -6.58 -1.12 10.64
C ALA A 11 -6.12 -2.58 10.71
N ALA A 12 -6.92 -3.52 10.20
CA ALA A 12 -6.55 -4.94 10.16
C ALA A 12 -5.28 -5.19 9.33
N ALA A 13 -5.12 -4.52 8.18
CA ALA A 13 -3.94 -4.63 7.33
C ALA A 13 -2.68 -4.10 8.02
N ILE A 14 -2.76 -2.96 8.72
CA ILE A 14 -1.66 -2.42 9.51
C ILE A 14 -1.22 -3.42 10.57
N GLU A 15 -2.15 -3.97 11.34
CA GLU A 15 -1.83 -4.93 12.41
C GLU A 15 -1.17 -6.20 11.86
N LEU A 16 -1.63 -6.67 10.72
CA LEU A 16 -1.01 -7.80 10.03
C LEU A 16 0.41 -7.47 9.55
N LEU A 17 0.65 -6.27 8.99
CA LEU A 17 1.98 -5.86 8.51
C LEU A 17 2.97 -5.55 9.64
N LYS A 18 2.50 -5.05 10.79
CA LYS A 18 3.34 -4.82 11.98
C LYS A 18 3.97 -6.11 12.49
N ARG A 19 3.24 -7.24 12.40
CA ARG A 19 3.70 -8.58 12.81
C ARG A 19 4.68 -9.23 11.83
N VAL A 20 4.91 -8.63 10.66
CA VAL A 20 5.83 -9.15 9.64
C VAL A 20 7.17 -8.43 9.75
N ASN A 21 8.26 -9.20 9.63
CA ASN A 21 9.62 -8.67 9.54
C ASN A 21 9.71 -7.57 8.48
N PRO A 22 10.39 -6.43 8.73
CA PRO A 22 10.44 -5.30 7.81
C PRO A 22 10.76 -5.69 6.35
N GLU A 23 11.77 -6.54 6.15
CA GLU A 23 12.20 -7.04 4.83
C GLU A 23 11.12 -7.81 4.07
N ARG A 24 10.14 -8.39 4.77
CA ARG A 24 9.05 -9.18 4.17
C ARG A 24 7.74 -8.41 4.03
N ARG A 25 7.68 -7.16 4.54
CA ARG A 25 6.44 -6.37 4.53
C ARG A 25 5.95 -6.05 3.14
N LEU A 26 6.86 -5.71 2.22
CA LEU A 26 6.50 -5.43 0.84
C LEU A 26 5.86 -6.65 0.15
N ALA A 27 6.48 -7.83 0.28
CA ALA A 27 5.93 -9.07 -0.25
C ALA A 27 4.57 -9.42 0.36
N ARG A 28 4.37 -9.15 1.66
CA ARG A 28 3.07 -9.35 2.31
C ARG A 28 2.03 -8.34 1.82
N LEU A 29 2.41 -7.07 1.67
CA LEU A 29 1.54 -6.00 1.16
C LEU A 29 1.11 -6.31 -0.28
N ARG A 30 2.02 -6.78 -1.14
CA ARG A 30 1.69 -7.24 -2.50
C ARG A 30 0.57 -8.28 -2.49
N LYS A 31 0.67 -9.29 -1.62
CA LYS A 31 -0.36 -10.33 -1.50
C LYS A 31 -1.71 -9.75 -1.06
N LEU A 32 -1.70 -8.80 -0.12
CA LEU A 32 -2.92 -8.12 0.30
C LEU A 32 -3.54 -7.34 -0.85
N ILE A 33 -2.74 -6.58 -1.60
CA ILE A 33 -3.19 -5.79 -2.75
C ILE A 33 -3.84 -6.67 -3.81
N LEU A 34 -3.13 -7.69 -4.27
CA LEU A 34 -3.61 -8.57 -5.34
C LEU A 34 -4.87 -9.35 -4.94
N ASN A 35 -4.96 -9.81 -3.68
CA ASN A 35 -6.11 -10.58 -3.21
C ASN A 35 -7.35 -9.73 -2.89
N ASN A 36 -7.21 -8.40 -2.81
CA ASN A 36 -8.31 -7.50 -2.45
C ASN A 36 -8.64 -6.50 -3.55
N GLY A 37 -8.13 -6.70 -4.77
CA GLY A 37 -8.44 -5.84 -5.92
C GLY A 37 -7.80 -4.45 -5.86
N GLY A 38 -6.70 -4.30 -5.12
CA GLY A 38 -5.93 -3.07 -5.07
C GLY A 38 -5.03 -2.88 -6.30
N ARG A 39 -4.32 -1.75 -6.33
CA ARG A 39 -3.39 -1.40 -7.41
C ARG A 39 -1.94 -1.68 -7.02
N TRP A 40 -1.18 -2.26 -7.94
CA TRP A 40 0.23 -2.61 -7.77
C TRP A 40 1.03 -2.19 -9.02
N ASP A 41 1.54 -0.97 -9.02
CA ASP A 41 2.30 -0.42 -10.15
C ASP A 41 3.79 -0.47 -9.82
N LEU A 42 4.39 -1.65 -9.95
CA LEU A 42 5.85 -1.84 -9.81
C LEU A 42 6.45 -2.37 -11.10
N PRO A 43 7.77 -2.21 -11.30
CA PRO A 43 8.47 -2.87 -12.40
C PRO A 43 8.23 -4.38 -12.38
N SER A 44 8.03 -4.94 -13.57
CA SER A 44 7.86 -6.37 -13.76
C SER A 44 9.12 -7.13 -13.37
N GLU A 45 8.95 -8.26 -12.68
CA GLU A 45 10.04 -9.21 -12.43
C GLU A 45 10.52 -9.88 -13.72
N ALA A 46 9.64 -10.04 -14.70
CA ALA A 46 10.00 -10.55 -16.02
C ALA A 46 10.84 -9.53 -16.78
N ARG A 47 11.95 -10.03 -17.37
CA ARG A 47 12.96 -9.25 -18.08
C ARG A 47 12.83 -9.41 -19.58
N GLY A 48 13.01 -8.31 -20.31
CA GLY A 48 13.11 -8.29 -21.77
C GLY A 48 14.45 -8.82 -22.27
N ARG A 49 14.63 -8.82 -23.60
CA ARG A 49 15.88 -9.29 -24.25
C ARG A 49 17.10 -8.42 -23.93
N ASP A 50 16.86 -7.18 -23.53
CA ASP A 50 17.86 -6.17 -23.13
C ASP A 50 18.18 -6.20 -21.62
N GLY A 51 17.56 -7.11 -20.86
CA GLY A 51 17.72 -7.18 -19.40
C GLY A 51 16.94 -6.12 -18.62
N ALA A 52 16.11 -5.28 -19.27
CA ALA A 52 15.21 -4.35 -18.61
C ALA A 52 13.89 -5.04 -18.19
N PRO A 53 13.17 -4.55 -17.17
CA PRO A 53 11.81 -5.01 -16.85
C PRO A 53 10.86 -4.84 -18.04
N ILE A 54 10.02 -5.85 -18.33
CA ILE A 54 9.01 -5.77 -19.42
C ILE A 54 8.01 -4.64 -19.19
N TYR A 55 7.71 -4.36 -17.93
CA TYR A 55 6.93 -3.22 -17.48
C TYR A 55 7.79 -2.43 -16.51
N ASN A 56 7.95 -1.13 -16.74
CA ASN A 56 8.70 -0.24 -15.86
C ASN A 56 7.95 1.08 -15.74
N PRO A 57 7.08 1.25 -14.72
CA PRO A 57 6.31 2.48 -14.58
C PRO A 57 7.25 3.66 -14.27
N LEU A 58 6.91 4.85 -14.80
CA LEU A 58 7.62 6.08 -14.48
C LEU A 58 7.53 6.43 -12.99
N LEU A 59 6.48 5.96 -12.32
CA LEU A 59 6.24 6.21 -10.92
C LEU A 59 5.65 4.97 -10.25
N ILE A 60 6.29 4.53 -9.17
CA ILE A 60 5.92 3.31 -8.47
C ILE A 60 4.83 3.64 -7.45
N SER A 61 3.72 2.91 -7.50
CA SER A 61 2.58 3.18 -6.62
C SER A 61 1.83 1.93 -6.18
N VAL A 62 1.16 2.06 -5.03
CA VAL A 62 0.27 1.04 -4.49
C VAL A 62 -1.03 1.66 -3.98
N GLU A 63 -2.14 0.95 -4.18
CA GLU A 63 -3.44 1.31 -3.63
C GLU A 63 -4.09 0.10 -2.96
N LEU A 64 -4.59 0.28 -1.74
CA LEU A 64 -5.33 -0.74 -1.00
C LEU A 64 -6.32 -0.09 -0.04
N PHE A 65 -7.59 -0.53 -0.06
CA PHE A 65 -8.64 -0.05 0.87
C PHE A 65 -8.87 1.47 0.86
N GLY A 66 -8.60 2.12 -0.28
CA GLY A 66 -8.65 3.58 -0.44
C GLY A 66 -7.41 4.31 0.08
N VAL A 67 -6.37 3.60 0.51
CA VAL A 67 -5.07 4.18 0.87
C VAL A 67 -4.14 4.08 -0.32
N TYR A 68 -3.66 5.24 -0.77
CA TYR A 68 -2.71 5.38 -1.86
C TYR A 68 -1.33 5.75 -1.33
N ALA A 69 -0.27 5.16 -1.90
CA ALA A 69 1.10 5.50 -1.59
C ALA A 69 2.01 5.37 -2.82
N MET A 70 3.02 6.23 -2.87
CA MET A 70 4.06 6.27 -3.90
C MET A 70 5.44 6.24 -3.25
N ALA A 71 6.44 5.80 -4.00
CA ALA A 71 7.83 5.87 -3.61
C ALA A 71 8.73 5.88 -4.85
N ASP A 72 9.92 6.47 -4.72
CA ASP A 72 10.97 6.38 -5.75
C ASP A 72 11.70 5.03 -5.68
N ASP A 73 11.74 4.43 -4.50
CA ASP A 73 12.28 3.10 -4.23
C ASP A 73 11.16 2.12 -3.82
N VAL A 74 11.18 0.94 -4.43
CA VAL A 74 10.28 -0.17 -4.15
C VAL A 74 10.30 -0.55 -2.66
N ASP A 75 11.46 -0.49 -2.01
CA ASP A 75 11.63 -0.90 -0.62
C ASP A 75 10.93 0.06 0.36
N GLU A 76 10.70 1.31 -0.04
CA GLU A 76 10.00 2.30 0.79
C GLU A 76 8.47 2.19 0.72
N LEU A 77 7.92 1.54 -0.31
CA LEU A 77 6.47 1.49 -0.53
C LEU A 77 5.70 0.95 0.67
N ALA A 78 6.18 -0.12 1.29
CA ALA A 78 5.49 -0.72 2.42
C ALA A 78 5.43 0.24 3.61
N LYS A 79 6.53 0.94 3.89
CA LYS A 79 6.63 1.95 4.95
C LYS A 79 5.74 3.15 4.64
N ASN A 80 5.77 3.65 3.41
CA ASN A 80 4.97 4.79 2.97
C ASN A 80 3.48 4.50 3.02
N TRP A 81 3.05 3.31 2.56
CA TRP A 81 1.66 2.89 2.65
C TRP A 81 1.19 2.78 4.11
N MET A 82 1.98 2.11 4.98
CA MET A 82 1.64 2.01 6.40
C MET A 82 1.61 3.37 7.12
N ARG A 83 2.41 4.35 6.68
CA ARG A 83 2.34 5.73 7.19
C ARG A 83 1.03 6.41 6.75
N CYS A 84 0.71 6.38 5.46
CA CYS A 84 -0.53 6.98 4.95
C CYS A 84 -1.77 6.36 5.59
N ALA A 85 -1.78 5.03 5.71
CA ALA A 85 -2.84 4.28 6.38
C ALA A 85 -3.06 4.71 7.84
N ARG A 86 -1.98 4.96 8.59
CA ARG A 86 -2.08 5.46 9.97
C ARG A 86 -2.63 6.87 10.03
N ASN A 87 -2.10 7.79 9.22
CA ASN A 87 -2.61 9.16 9.17
C ASN A 87 -4.11 9.24 8.87
N ILE A 88 -4.62 8.36 8.01
CA ILE A 88 -6.06 8.26 7.71
C ILE A 88 -6.85 7.76 8.93
N LEU A 89 -6.34 6.76 9.66
CA LEU A 89 -7.00 6.25 10.86
C LEU A 89 -7.01 7.28 11.99
N ASP A 90 -5.90 8.01 12.17
CA ASP A 90 -5.76 9.06 13.18
C ASP A 90 -6.76 10.18 12.90
N ALA A 91 -6.79 10.71 11.66
CA ALA A 91 -7.77 11.72 11.25
C ALA A 91 -9.23 11.26 11.42
N ALA A 92 -9.53 10.00 11.11
CA ALA A 92 -10.87 9.44 11.31
C ALA A 92 -11.23 9.22 12.80
N GLY A 93 -10.23 9.13 13.68
CA GLY A 93 -10.42 9.09 15.13
C GLY A 93 -10.70 10.47 15.70
N ASP A 94 -9.96 11.48 15.24
CA ASP A 94 -10.13 12.88 15.64
C ASP A 94 -11.51 13.43 15.20
N ASP A 95 -11.93 13.16 13.96
CA ASP A 95 -13.27 13.52 13.44
C ASP A 95 -14.42 12.94 14.29
N ARG A 96 -14.20 11.80 14.95
CA ARG A 96 -15.22 11.20 15.84
C ARG A 96 -15.26 11.83 17.22
N ALA A 97 -14.17 12.45 17.66
CA ALA A 97 -14.08 13.13 18.94
C ALA A 97 -14.67 14.55 18.88
N GLU A 98 -14.59 15.23 17.73
CA GLU A 98 -15.14 16.58 17.57
C GLU A 98 -16.68 16.62 17.37
N VAL A 99 -17.29 15.48 17.00
CA VAL A 99 -18.74 15.39 16.68
C VAL A 99 -19.55 14.75 17.83
N ALA A 100 -18.89 14.30 18.91
CA ALA A 100 -19.51 13.70 20.08
C ALA A 100 -19.68 14.72 21.22
#